data_AF-A0A172UPZ2-F1
#
_entry.id   AF-A0A172UPZ2-F1
#
_cell.length_a   1.000
_cell.length_b   1.000
_cell.length_c   1.000
_cell.angle_alpha   90.00
_cell.angle_beta   90.00
_cell.angle_gamma   90.00
#
_symmetry.space_group_name_H-M   'P 1'
#
loop_
_entity.id
_entity.type
_entity.pdbx_description
1 polymer ?
#
loop_
_entity_poly.entity_id
_entity_poly.type
_entity_poly.pdbx_seq_one_letter_code
_entity_poly.pdbx_strand_id
1 'polypeptide(L)'
;MWCPSASLTIWVNAWLAGVAAPDDVLDALSQWAPKHSVTAYDSVAAGSTGLPWPDLFHSGTMSLLQTMRTAAGAPLDGPPLTLVLPVPGDVRGLPPDTQFQRDAIAMGEAIIVGQDARRSVGMVPEYNYEDVDDPDFEPDPVSLAWTVYSTGSAAVVEHSDLGDAEYTLRSAVRSAADALGALSAGIGAADIDDPRGMVEQLLEATRLHRLPDHAPERALRVLENAAHVDAIITASSGLMPIGLQTSSEIRIASDTLRPLASVVRTARLAAVSAIMYSAWQR
;
A
#
# COMPACT_ATOMS: atom_id res chain seq x y z
N MET A 1 0.82 6.93 -1.73
CA MET A 1 0.81 7.02 -0.24
C MET A 1 -0.17 6.07 0.43
N TRP A 2 -1.44 6.11 0.01
CA TRP A 2 -2.42 5.10 0.39
C TRP A 2 -2.53 4.06 -0.71
N CYS A 3 -2.88 2.86 -0.31
CA CYS A 3 -3.31 1.79 -1.19
C CYS A 3 -4.37 0.98 -0.42
N PRO A 4 -5.25 0.25 -1.11
CA PRO A 4 -6.25 -0.59 -0.45
C PRO A 4 -5.66 -1.47 0.64
N SER A 5 -4.47 -2.05 0.41
CA SER A 5 -3.80 -2.91 1.40
C SER A 5 -3.45 -2.16 2.68
N ALA A 6 -3.01 -0.91 2.59
CA ALA A 6 -2.69 -0.09 3.75
C ALA A 6 -3.96 0.25 4.55
N SER A 7 -5.04 0.67 3.88
CA SER A 7 -6.32 0.95 4.53
C SER A 7 -6.88 -0.30 5.21
N LEU A 8 -6.94 -1.43 4.50
CA LEU A 8 -7.42 -2.69 5.07
C LEU A 8 -6.56 -3.10 6.28
N THR A 9 -5.24 -3.01 6.17
CA THR A 9 -4.31 -3.39 7.25
C THR A 9 -4.54 -2.57 8.51
N ILE A 10 -4.58 -1.24 8.40
CA ILE A 10 -4.72 -0.33 9.55
C ILE A 10 -6.07 -0.54 10.23
N TRP A 11 -7.15 -0.53 9.46
CA TRP A 11 -8.50 -0.58 10.01
C TRP A 11 -8.88 -1.96 10.54
N VAL A 12 -8.47 -3.04 9.87
CA VAL A 12 -8.66 -4.40 10.42
C VAL A 12 -7.83 -4.58 11.68
N ASN A 13 -6.59 -4.07 11.75
CA ASN A 13 -5.80 -4.13 12.97
C ASN A 13 -6.49 -3.42 14.14
N ALA A 14 -6.98 -2.20 13.91
CA ALA A 14 -7.73 -1.43 14.90
C ALA A 14 -8.98 -2.16 15.41
N TRP A 15 -9.72 -2.76 14.48
CA TRP A 15 -10.91 -3.56 14.78
C TRP A 15 -10.58 -4.80 15.60
N LEU A 16 -9.53 -5.54 15.22
CA LEU A 16 -9.08 -6.73 15.95
C LEU A 16 -8.50 -6.41 17.34
N ALA A 17 -7.90 -5.22 17.51
CA ALA A 17 -7.45 -4.70 18.80
C ALA A 17 -8.63 -4.21 19.68
N GLY A 18 -9.83 -4.06 19.12
CA GLY A 18 -11.03 -3.61 19.83
C GLY A 18 -11.14 -2.09 19.99
N VAL A 19 -10.39 -1.31 19.20
CA VAL A 19 -10.38 0.16 19.23
C VAL A 19 -11.08 0.79 18.01
N ALA A 20 -11.70 -0.04 17.16
CA ALA A 20 -12.56 0.37 16.05
C ALA A 20 -13.70 -0.64 15.84
N ALA A 21 -14.79 -0.21 15.23
CA ALA A 21 -15.90 -1.06 14.82
C ALA A 21 -15.62 -1.73 13.46
N PRO A 22 -16.27 -2.86 13.14
CA PRO A 22 -16.19 -3.44 11.79
C PRO A 22 -16.67 -2.46 10.72
N ASP A 23 -17.64 -1.60 11.03
CA ASP A 23 -18.17 -0.59 10.10
C ASP A 23 -17.11 0.44 9.70
N ASP A 24 -16.20 0.81 10.61
CA ASP A 24 -15.08 1.71 10.29
C ASP A 24 -14.15 1.11 9.22
N VAL A 25 -13.99 -0.23 9.21
CA VAL A 25 -13.26 -0.94 8.14
C VAL A 25 -13.98 -0.78 6.81
N LEU A 26 -15.31 -0.89 6.80
CA LEU A 26 -16.11 -0.80 5.58
C LEU A 26 -16.11 0.61 5.01
N ASP A 27 -16.24 1.62 5.87
CA ASP A 27 -16.20 3.03 5.49
C ASP A 27 -14.82 3.44 4.93
N ALA A 28 -13.74 2.88 5.48
CA ALA A 28 -12.40 3.10 4.96
C ALA A 28 -12.19 2.43 3.60
N LEU A 29 -12.73 1.22 3.40
CA LEU A 29 -12.64 0.49 2.14
C LEU A 29 -13.50 1.11 1.04
N SER A 30 -14.66 1.67 1.36
CA SER A 30 -15.57 2.27 0.38
C SER A 30 -14.99 3.48 -0.35
N GLN A 31 -13.89 4.07 0.17
CA GLN A 31 -13.14 5.12 -0.52
C GLN A 31 -12.37 4.59 -1.74
N TRP A 32 -12.15 3.26 -1.83
CA TRP A 32 -11.39 2.63 -2.93
C TRP A 32 -12.28 2.07 -4.02
N ALA A 33 -13.39 1.43 -3.64
CA ALA A 33 -14.37 0.90 -4.57
C ALA A 33 -15.72 0.72 -3.85
N PRO A 34 -16.86 0.81 -4.56
CA PRO A 34 -18.17 0.65 -3.92
C PRO A 34 -18.47 -0.80 -3.51
N LYS A 35 -17.75 -1.78 -4.07
CA LYS A 35 -17.94 -3.22 -3.80
C LYS A 35 -16.60 -3.88 -3.53
N HIS A 36 -16.60 -4.75 -2.52
CA HIS A 36 -15.43 -5.57 -2.19
C HIS A 36 -15.81 -7.03 -2.19
N SER A 37 -14.91 -7.86 -2.71
CA SER A 37 -15.07 -9.31 -2.70
C SER A 37 -13.79 -10.01 -2.29
N VAL A 38 -13.92 -11.25 -1.83
CA VAL A 38 -12.80 -12.09 -1.43
C VAL A 38 -12.94 -13.49 -2.03
N THR A 39 -11.82 -14.06 -2.47
CA THR A 39 -11.73 -15.41 -3.04
C THR A 39 -10.46 -16.11 -2.55
N ALA A 40 -10.50 -17.43 -2.47
CA ALA A 40 -9.29 -18.22 -2.23
C ALA A 40 -8.61 -18.53 -3.57
N TYR A 41 -7.28 -18.46 -3.60
CA TYR A 41 -6.44 -18.86 -4.74
C TYR A 41 -6.18 -20.36 -4.76
N ASP A 42 -6.13 -20.99 -3.58
CA ASP A 42 -5.84 -22.41 -3.43
C ASP A 42 -6.66 -23.03 -2.28
N SER A 43 -6.72 -24.36 -2.25
CA SER A 43 -7.50 -25.11 -1.25
C SER A 43 -6.97 -24.97 0.18
N VAL A 44 -5.69 -24.66 0.37
CA VAL A 44 -5.06 -24.47 1.69
C VAL A 44 -5.46 -23.11 2.26
N ALA A 45 -5.47 -22.07 1.44
CA ALA A 45 -5.99 -20.75 1.77
C ALA A 45 -7.48 -20.83 2.11
N ALA A 46 -8.27 -21.54 1.30
CA ALA A 46 -9.69 -21.77 1.54
C ALA A 46 -9.92 -22.46 2.89
N GLY A 47 -9.20 -23.55 3.18
CA GLY A 47 -9.28 -24.27 4.46
C GLY A 47 -8.87 -23.43 5.67
N SER A 48 -7.91 -22.51 5.49
CA SER A 48 -7.41 -21.64 6.57
C SER A 48 -8.36 -20.47 6.88
N THR A 49 -9.23 -20.11 5.93
CA THR A 49 -10.07 -18.90 6.02
C THR A 49 -11.57 -19.17 5.99
N GLY A 50 -11.99 -20.39 5.67
CA GLY A 50 -13.39 -20.75 5.50
C GLY A 50 -14.01 -20.27 4.18
N LEU A 51 -13.20 -19.85 3.21
CA LEU A 51 -13.66 -19.45 1.88
C LEU A 51 -14.08 -20.66 1.03
N PRO A 52 -15.03 -20.50 0.10
CA PRO A 52 -15.41 -21.55 -0.83
C PRO A 52 -14.27 -21.91 -1.80
N TRP A 53 -14.18 -23.20 -2.15
CA TRP A 53 -13.26 -23.74 -3.16
C TRP A 53 -13.81 -25.06 -3.72
N PRO A 54 -13.68 -25.38 -5.02
CA PRO A 54 -13.00 -24.61 -6.08
C PRO A 54 -13.89 -23.55 -6.75
N ASP A 55 -15.14 -23.40 -6.31
CA ASP A 55 -16.04 -22.43 -6.88
C ASP A 55 -15.56 -21.00 -6.56
N LEU A 56 -15.02 -20.31 -7.56
CA LEU A 56 -14.46 -18.96 -7.47
C LEU A 56 -15.56 -17.88 -7.37
N PHE A 57 -16.58 -18.11 -6.56
CA PHE A 57 -17.57 -17.09 -6.27
C PHE A 57 -16.95 -16.04 -5.34
N HIS A 58 -16.81 -14.84 -5.88
CA HIS A 58 -16.48 -13.62 -5.15
C HIS A 58 -17.45 -13.46 -3.98
N SER A 59 -16.96 -13.75 -2.77
CA SER A 59 -17.73 -13.63 -1.55
C SER A 59 -17.71 -12.17 -1.10
N GLY A 60 -18.86 -11.60 -0.73
CA GLY A 60 -18.98 -10.15 -0.46
C GLY A 60 -18.24 -9.68 0.79
N THR A 61 -18.39 -8.40 1.10
CA THR A 61 -17.65 -7.68 2.16
C THR A 61 -17.75 -8.32 3.55
N MET A 62 -18.87 -8.94 3.92
CA MET A 62 -19.00 -9.66 5.19
C MET A 62 -18.08 -10.89 5.26
N SER A 63 -17.91 -11.59 4.14
CA SER A 63 -16.97 -12.70 4.03
C SER A 63 -15.53 -12.22 4.13
N LEU A 64 -15.20 -11.04 3.58
CA LEU A 64 -13.88 -10.42 3.76
C LEU A 64 -13.57 -10.21 5.25
N LEU A 65 -14.48 -9.59 6.02
CA LEU A 65 -14.30 -9.41 7.46
C LEU A 65 -14.15 -10.75 8.21
N GLN A 66 -14.94 -11.76 7.86
CA GLN A 66 -14.82 -13.10 8.43
C GLN A 66 -13.48 -13.76 8.09
N THR A 67 -13.02 -13.64 6.85
CA THR A 67 -11.71 -14.12 6.39
C THR A 67 -10.59 -13.47 7.20
N MET A 68 -10.61 -12.14 7.36
CA MET A 68 -9.61 -11.42 8.14
C MET A 68 -9.55 -11.90 9.59
N ARG A 69 -10.71 -12.03 10.25
CA ARG A 69 -10.78 -12.53 11.63
C ARG A 69 -10.28 -13.97 11.74
N THR A 70 -10.67 -14.83 10.80
CA THR A 70 -10.31 -16.26 10.82
C THR A 70 -8.81 -16.44 10.60
N ALA A 71 -8.24 -15.73 9.62
CA ALA A 71 -6.82 -15.74 9.30
C ALA A 71 -5.95 -15.15 10.42
N ALA A 72 -6.40 -14.06 11.06
CA ALA A 72 -5.69 -13.45 12.17
C ALA A 72 -5.50 -14.40 13.36
N GLY A 73 -6.45 -15.32 13.57
CA GLY A 73 -6.38 -16.33 14.61
C GLY A 73 -6.73 -15.79 15.99
N ALA A 74 -6.20 -16.45 17.04
CA ALA A 74 -6.46 -16.05 18.42
C ALA A 74 -5.82 -14.68 18.71
N PRO A 75 -6.44 -13.83 19.56
CA PRO A 75 -5.86 -12.55 19.95
C PRO A 75 -4.49 -12.76 20.58
N LEU A 76 -3.50 -12.04 20.05
CA LEU A 76 -2.13 -11.96 20.59
C LEU A 76 -1.88 -10.54 21.09
N ASP A 77 -0.81 -10.33 21.86
CA ASP A 77 -0.43 -9.01 22.40
C ASP A 77 0.17 -8.07 21.32
N GLY A 78 -0.27 -8.17 20.06
CA GLY A 78 0.22 -7.35 18.97
C GLY A 78 -0.44 -7.60 17.62
N PRO A 79 -0.03 -6.83 16.59
CA PRO A 79 -0.67 -6.84 15.28
C PRO A 79 -0.58 -8.21 14.58
N PRO A 80 -1.72 -8.78 14.12
CA PRO A 80 -1.73 -10.02 13.36
C PRO A 80 -1.56 -9.81 11.85
N LEU A 81 -1.32 -8.57 11.40
CA LEU A 81 -1.17 -8.23 9.99
C LEU A 81 0.21 -7.65 9.71
N THR A 82 0.68 -7.80 8.49
CA THR A 82 1.88 -7.14 7.96
C THR A 82 1.57 -6.58 6.58
N LEU A 83 1.68 -5.26 6.43
CA LEU A 83 1.62 -4.61 5.13
C LEU A 83 2.94 -4.83 4.38
N VAL A 84 2.85 -5.22 3.10
CA VAL A 84 4.00 -5.36 2.22
C VAL A 84 3.79 -4.49 0.99
N LEU A 85 4.79 -3.68 0.65
CA LEU A 85 4.80 -2.83 -0.54
C LEU A 85 6.00 -3.28 -1.40
N PRO A 86 5.88 -4.36 -2.18
CA PRO A 86 6.99 -4.83 -3.01
C PRO A 86 7.20 -3.92 -4.23
N VAL A 87 8.45 -3.85 -4.69
CA VAL A 87 8.80 -3.25 -5.99
C VAL A 87 9.76 -4.17 -6.74
N PRO A 88 9.85 -4.08 -8.08
CA PRO A 88 10.86 -4.82 -8.82
C PRO A 88 12.27 -4.58 -8.25
N GLY A 89 12.93 -5.66 -7.80
CA GLY A 89 14.26 -5.62 -7.19
C GLY A 89 14.30 -5.50 -5.66
N ASP A 90 13.18 -5.18 -5.00
CA ASP A 90 13.06 -5.21 -3.54
C ASP A 90 11.72 -5.85 -3.12
N VAL A 91 11.80 -7.13 -2.80
CA VAL A 91 10.66 -8.02 -2.49
C VAL A 91 10.66 -8.47 -1.04
N ARG A 92 11.38 -7.73 -0.17
CA ARG A 92 11.50 -8.04 1.25
C ARG A 92 10.11 -8.11 1.90
N GLY A 93 9.94 -9.10 2.77
CA GLY A 93 8.66 -9.41 3.42
C GLY A 93 7.79 -10.44 2.70
N LEU A 94 8.05 -10.76 1.42
CA LEU A 94 7.28 -11.77 0.67
C LEU A 94 7.90 -13.18 0.79
N PRO A 95 7.08 -14.24 0.96
CA PRO A 95 7.52 -15.63 0.82
C PRO A 95 8.06 -15.90 -0.60
N PRO A 96 9.33 -16.31 -0.75
CA PRO A 96 9.94 -16.48 -2.06
C PRO A 96 9.33 -17.66 -2.84
N ASP A 97 9.36 -17.57 -4.17
CA ASP A 97 8.95 -18.63 -5.10
C ASP A 97 7.47 -19.05 -4.98
N THR A 98 6.61 -18.10 -4.62
CA THR A 98 5.16 -18.31 -4.50
C THR A 98 4.39 -17.56 -5.59
N GLN A 99 3.17 -18.02 -5.92
CA GLN A 99 2.27 -17.22 -6.75
C GLN A 99 1.93 -15.90 -6.07
N PHE A 100 1.69 -15.94 -4.75
CA PHE A 100 1.47 -14.74 -3.94
C PHE A 100 2.56 -13.69 -4.15
N GLN A 101 3.85 -14.08 -4.17
CA GLN A 101 4.94 -13.16 -4.44
C GLN A 101 4.83 -12.51 -5.82
N ARG A 102 4.54 -13.28 -6.87
CA ARG A 102 4.42 -12.77 -8.24
C ARG A 102 3.29 -11.76 -8.35
N ASP A 103 2.12 -12.09 -7.81
CA ASP A 103 0.93 -11.24 -7.88
C ASP A 103 1.11 -9.99 -7.00
N ALA A 104 1.71 -10.13 -5.82
CA ALA A 104 2.07 -9.00 -4.96
C ALA A 104 3.03 -8.03 -5.66
N ILE A 105 4.07 -8.53 -6.35
CA ILE A 105 5.00 -7.69 -7.11
C ILE A 105 4.29 -6.99 -8.28
N ALA A 106 3.39 -7.69 -8.96
CA ALA A 106 2.63 -7.13 -10.08
C ALA A 106 1.71 -5.99 -9.62
N MET A 107 1.04 -6.16 -8.47
CA MET A 107 0.16 -5.12 -7.90
C MET A 107 0.90 -4.06 -7.10
N GLY A 108 2.14 -4.32 -6.67
CA GLY A 108 2.93 -3.39 -5.86
C GLY A 108 2.47 -3.28 -4.40
N GLU A 109 1.50 -4.10 -4.00
CA GLU A 109 0.96 -4.14 -2.65
C GLU A 109 0.47 -5.55 -2.27
N ALA A 110 0.58 -5.88 -0.99
CA ALA A 110 0.04 -7.09 -0.41
C ALA A 110 -0.11 -6.98 1.11
N ILE A 111 -0.87 -7.91 1.68
CA ILE A 111 -1.00 -8.09 3.13
C ILE A 111 -0.62 -9.53 3.46
N ILE A 112 0.08 -9.75 4.56
CA ILE A 112 0.20 -11.07 5.18
C ILE A 112 -0.59 -11.03 6.49
N VAL A 113 -1.48 -12.00 6.68
CA VAL A 113 -2.37 -12.11 7.84
C VAL A 113 -2.05 -13.39 8.59
N GLY A 114 -1.92 -13.29 9.91
CA GLY A 114 -1.63 -14.40 10.82
C GLY A 114 -0.14 -14.49 11.20
N GLN A 115 0.11 -14.89 12.45
CA GLN A 115 1.48 -15.07 12.98
C GLN A 115 1.98 -16.52 12.93
N ASP A 116 1.07 -17.50 12.82
CA ASP A 116 1.44 -18.90 12.64
C ASP A 116 1.71 -19.18 11.16
N ALA A 117 2.94 -19.54 10.83
CA ALA A 117 3.39 -19.85 9.47
C ALA A 117 2.53 -20.90 8.74
N ARG A 118 1.85 -21.80 9.47
CA ARG A 118 1.01 -22.85 8.88
C ARG A 118 -0.40 -22.39 8.54
N ARG A 119 -0.84 -21.26 9.10
CA ARG A 119 -2.19 -20.70 8.93
C ARG A 119 -2.17 -19.30 8.33
N SER A 120 -1.00 -18.70 8.22
CA SER A 120 -0.84 -17.39 7.62
C SER A 120 -1.24 -17.42 6.15
N VAL A 121 -1.92 -16.37 5.73
CA VAL A 121 -2.37 -16.19 4.36
C VAL A 121 -1.86 -14.86 3.82
N GLY A 122 -1.63 -14.83 2.52
CA GLY A 122 -1.28 -13.64 1.77
C GLY A 122 -2.53 -13.11 1.08
N MET A 123 -2.65 -11.80 0.96
CA MET A 123 -3.76 -11.16 0.25
C MET A 123 -3.24 -10.11 -0.72
N VAL A 124 -3.79 -10.11 -1.93
CA VAL A 124 -3.47 -9.13 -2.97
C VAL A 124 -4.79 -8.54 -3.49
N PRO A 125 -4.92 -7.21 -3.54
CA PRO A 125 -6.07 -6.54 -4.14
C PRO A 125 -5.94 -6.43 -5.67
N GLU A 126 -7.06 -6.48 -6.37
CA GLU A 126 -7.17 -6.21 -7.80
C GLU A 126 -8.41 -5.34 -8.07
N TYR A 127 -8.22 -4.24 -8.78
CA TYR A 127 -9.32 -3.39 -9.23
C TYR A 127 -10.02 -4.02 -10.43
N ASN A 128 -11.35 -3.96 -10.42
CA ASN A 128 -12.16 -4.25 -11.58
C ASN A 128 -12.83 -2.96 -12.04
N TYR A 129 -12.81 -2.73 -13.36
CA TYR A 129 -13.36 -1.54 -14.00
C TYR A 129 -14.56 -1.94 -14.86
N GLU A 130 -15.44 -0.99 -15.13
CA GLU A 130 -16.47 -1.18 -16.15
C GLU A 130 -15.82 -1.19 -17.53
N ASP A 131 -16.28 -2.08 -18.40
CA ASP A 131 -15.83 -2.11 -19.79
C ASP A 131 -16.55 -0.98 -20.55
N VAL A 132 -15.84 0.13 -20.76
CA VAL A 132 -16.36 1.32 -21.43
C VAL A 132 -15.63 1.50 -22.77
N ASP A 133 -16.39 1.53 -23.86
CA ASP A 133 -15.90 1.76 -25.23
C ASP A 133 -15.57 3.25 -25.50
N ASP A 134 -14.88 3.93 -24.58
CA ASP A 134 -14.41 5.31 -24.75
C ASP A 134 -12.93 5.41 -24.32
N PRO A 135 -11.98 5.59 -25.25
CA PRO A 135 -10.55 5.62 -24.94
C PRO A 135 -10.12 6.88 -24.18
N ASP A 136 -10.95 7.94 -24.14
CA ASP A 136 -10.67 9.18 -23.43
C ASP A 136 -11.33 9.21 -22.04
N PHE A 137 -12.09 8.17 -21.67
CA PHE A 137 -12.71 8.02 -20.36
C PHE A 137 -11.90 7.09 -19.46
N GLU A 138 -11.46 7.60 -18.32
CA GLU A 138 -10.82 6.79 -17.28
C GLU A 138 -11.89 6.44 -16.22
N PRO A 139 -12.43 5.20 -16.23
CA PRO A 139 -13.54 4.84 -15.35
C PRO A 139 -13.08 4.71 -13.89
N ASP A 140 -13.95 5.12 -12.97
CA ASP A 140 -13.80 4.75 -11.56
C ASP A 140 -13.92 3.23 -11.38
N PRO A 141 -13.20 2.62 -10.43
CA PRO A 141 -13.28 1.19 -10.18
C PRO A 141 -14.67 0.77 -9.69
N VAL A 142 -15.25 -0.25 -10.32
CA VAL A 142 -16.58 -0.78 -9.93
C VAL A 142 -16.52 -1.74 -8.76
N SER A 143 -15.38 -2.39 -8.55
CA SER A 143 -15.15 -3.26 -7.40
C SER A 143 -13.67 -3.50 -7.15
N LEU A 144 -13.34 -3.92 -5.93
CA LEU A 144 -12.01 -4.39 -5.55
C LEU A 144 -12.09 -5.85 -5.09
N ALA A 145 -11.40 -6.75 -5.79
CA ALA A 145 -11.32 -8.16 -5.47
C ALA A 145 -10.06 -8.46 -4.63
N TRP A 146 -10.21 -9.25 -3.58
CA TRP A 146 -9.12 -9.69 -2.73
C TRP A 146 -8.86 -11.18 -2.92
N THR A 147 -7.71 -11.52 -3.47
CA THR A 147 -7.30 -12.92 -3.67
C THR A 147 -6.46 -13.38 -2.49
N VAL A 148 -6.85 -14.50 -1.87
CA VAL A 148 -6.20 -15.06 -0.67
C VAL A 148 -5.35 -16.28 -1.02
N TYR A 149 -4.08 -16.25 -0.65
CA TYR A 149 -3.09 -17.28 -0.96
C TYR A 149 -2.59 -17.97 0.30
N SER A 150 -2.27 -19.26 0.20
CA SER A 150 -1.46 -19.90 1.23
C SER A 150 -0.01 -19.43 1.11
N THR A 151 0.60 -19.00 2.22
CA THR A 151 1.99 -18.49 2.19
C THR A 151 3.02 -19.55 2.55
N GLY A 152 2.64 -20.54 3.36
CA GLY A 152 3.54 -21.58 3.88
C GLY A 152 4.67 -21.05 4.79
N SER A 153 4.66 -19.75 5.09
CA SER A 153 5.65 -19.06 5.93
C SER A 153 4.99 -17.86 6.61
N ALA A 154 5.39 -17.61 7.86
CA ALA A 154 5.02 -16.41 8.57
C ALA A 154 5.66 -15.18 7.91
N ALA A 155 5.05 -14.00 8.13
CA ALA A 155 5.61 -12.73 7.69
C ALA A 155 6.97 -12.50 8.37
N VAL A 156 7.97 -12.10 7.58
CA VAL A 156 9.22 -11.56 8.12
C VAL A 156 9.00 -10.07 8.35
N VAL A 157 8.77 -9.70 9.61
CA VAL A 157 8.59 -8.28 9.99
C VAL A 157 9.96 -7.62 10.13
N GLU A 158 10.36 -6.82 9.16
CA GLU A 158 11.48 -5.89 9.34
C GLU A 158 11.01 -4.73 10.21
N HIS A 159 11.40 -4.74 11.49
CA HIS A 159 11.09 -3.63 12.39
C HIS A 159 11.94 -2.42 12.01
N SER A 160 11.29 -1.41 11.43
CA SER A 160 11.89 -0.10 11.18
C SER A 160 11.45 0.85 12.27
N ASP A 161 12.41 1.38 13.04
CA ASP A 161 12.10 2.42 14.03
C ASP A 161 11.58 3.67 13.33
N LEU A 162 10.49 4.23 13.86
CA LEU A 162 9.83 5.39 13.27
C LEU A 162 10.75 6.63 13.24
N GLY A 163 11.60 6.80 14.27
CA GLY A 163 12.52 7.92 14.35
C GLY A 163 13.65 7.82 13.34
N ASP A 164 14.22 6.63 13.19
CA ASP A 164 15.25 6.37 12.17
C ASP A 164 14.70 6.53 10.76
N ALA A 165 13.48 6.04 10.51
CA ALA A 165 12.81 6.19 9.22
C ALA A 165 12.51 7.67 8.89
N GLU A 166 12.04 8.43 9.87
CA GLU A 166 11.79 9.87 9.75
C GLU A 166 13.08 10.66 9.48
N TYR A 167 14.16 10.34 10.19
CA TYR A 167 15.47 10.95 9.97
C TYR A 167 16.00 10.64 8.57
N THR A 168 15.95 9.36 8.18
CA THR A 168 16.41 8.88 6.86
C THR A 168 15.63 9.55 5.74
N LEU A 169 14.30 9.69 5.87
CA LEU A 169 13.46 10.41 4.92
C LEU A 169 13.91 11.86 4.75
N ARG A 170 14.10 12.61 5.85
CA ARG A 170 14.56 14.01 5.78
C ARG A 170 15.95 14.13 5.14
N SER A 171 16.85 13.20 5.46
CA SER A 171 18.19 13.17 4.88
C SER A 171 18.12 12.90 3.37
N ALA A 172 17.33 11.91 2.94
CA ALA A 172 17.20 11.53 1.54
C ALA A 172 16.57 12.66 0.70
N VAL A 173 15.54 13.33 1.21
CA VAL A 173 14.91 14.49 0.55
C VAL A 173 15.93 15.61 0.34
N ARG A 174 16.76 15.91 1.35
CA ARG A 174 17.82 16.93 1.22
C ARG A 174 18.84 16.54 0.15
N SER A 175 19.36 15.32 0.19
CA SER A 175 20.31 14.83 -0.81
C SER A 175 19.74 14.81 -2.22
N ALA A 176 18.46 14.46 -2.38
CA ALA A 176 17.78 14.49 -3.67
C ALA A 176 17.62 15.93 -4.20
N ALA A 177 17.26 16.89 -3.34
CA ALA A 177 17.17 18.30 -3.72
C ALA A 177 18.54 18.86 -4.16
N ASP A 178 19.61 18.52 -3.44
CA ASP A 178 20.98 18.91 -3.80
C ASP A 178 21.39 18.32 -5.17
N ALA A 179 21.09 17.03 -5.41
CA ALA A 179 21.39 16.36 -6.68
C ALA A 179 20.59 16.95 -7.87
N LEU A 180 19.30 17.21 -7.68
CA LEU A 180 18.44 17.84 -8.70
C LEU A 180 18.87 19.28 -8.99
N GLY A 181 19.25 20.05 -7.96
CA GLY A 181 19.78 21.41 -8.13
C GLY A 181 21.06 21.42 -8.96
N ALA A 182 21.96 20.45 -8.75
CA ALA A 182 23.17 20.29 -9.55
C ALA A 182 22.87 19.92 -11.02
N LEU A 183 21.87 19.08 -11.28
CA LEU A 183 21.44 18.69 -12.64
C LEU A 183 20.76 19.86 -13.38
N SER A 184 19.90 20.62 -12.69
CA SER A 184 19.15 21.73 -13.28
C SER A 184 20.06 22.92 -13.64
N ALA A 185 21.21 23.07 -12.98
CA ALA A 185 22.23 24.06 -13.36
C ALA A 185 22.88 23.78 -14.74
N GLY A 186 22.69 22.59 -15.32
CA GLY A 186 23.24 22.19 -16.63
C GLY A 186 22.21 22.03 -17.76
N ILE A 187 20.90 22.01 -17.46
CA ILE A 187 19.84 21.69 -18.41
C ILE A 187 18.75 22.78 -18.31
N GLY A 188 18.40 23.42 -19.42
CA GLY A 188 17.29 24.37 -19.46
C GLY A 188 16.01 23.71 -18.95
N ALA A 189 15.29 24.38 -18.04
CA ALA A 189 14.12 23.84 -17.37
C ALA A 189 13.11 23.29 -18.40
N ALA A 190 12.80 21.99 -18.29
CA ALA A 190 11.71 21.40 -19.05
C ALA A 190 10.39 22.03 -18.57
N ASP A 191 9.54 22.41 -19.53
CA ASP A 191 8.24 23.02 -19.29
C ASP A 191 7.28 21.95 -18.76
N ILE A 192 7.15 21.86 -17.43
CA ILE A 192 5.98 21.26 -16.80
C ILE A 192 5.00 22.41 -16.59
N ASP A 193 3.86 22.37 -17.27
CA ASP A 193 2.88 23.48 -17.32
C ASP A 193 2.39 23.88 -15.89
N ASP A 194 2.28 22.92 -14.96
CA ASP A 194 2.05 23.19 -13.52
C ASP A 194 2.38 21.98 -12.58
N PRO A 195 3.64 21.81 -12.15
CA PRO A 195 4.02 20.71 -11.25
C PRO A 195 3.40 20.84 -9.85
N ARG A 196 3.07 22.07 -9.41
CA ARG A 196 2.52 22.30 -8.07
C ARG A 196 1.05 21.90 -8.00
N GLY A 197 0.27 22.28 -9.01
CA GLY A 197 -1.12 21.86 -9.14
C GLY A 197 -1.26 20.33 -9.21
N MET A 198 -0.34 19.65 -9.92
CA MET A 198 -0.31 18.18 -9.97
C MET A 198 -0.07 17.55 -8.59
N VAL A 199 0.92 18.06 -7.84
CA VAL A 199 1.21 17.57 -6.48
C VAL A 199 0.00 17.80 -5.56
N GLU A 200 -0.64 18.96 -5.65
CA GLU A 200 -1.82 19.27 -4.84
C GLU A 200 -3.00 18.36 -5.15
N GLN A 201 -3.26 18.05 -6.42
CA GLN A 201 -4.28 17.07 -6.83
C GLN A 201 -4.01 15.67 -6.25
N LEU A 202 -2.76 15.19 -6.32
CA LEU A 202 -2.37 13.89 -5.74
C LEU A 202 -2.53 13.86 -4.21
N LEU A 203 -2.26 14.99 -3.54
CA LEU A 203 -2.44 15.11 -2.09
C LEU A 203 -3.91 15.22 -1.68
N GLU A 204 -4.77 15.85 -2.48
CA GLU A 204 -6.21 15.90 -2.20
C GLU A 204 -6.86 14.52 -2.28
N ALA A 205 -6.54 13.72 -3.31
CA ALA A 205 -7.02 12.34 -3.42
C ALA A 205 -6.69 11.51 -2.17
N THR A 206 -5.55 11.79 -1.55
CA THR A 206 -5.12 11.14 -0.32
C THR A 206 -5.95 11.53 0.90
N ARG A 207 -6.36 12.81 1.02
CA ARG A 207 -7.06 13.32 2.20
C ARG A 207 -8.42 12.66 2.45
N LEU A 208 -8.95 11.95 1.44
CA LEU A 208 -10.16 11.13 1.55
C LEU A 208 -9.98 9.94 2.51
N HIS A 209 -8.75 9.43 2.64
CA HIS A 209 -8.48 8.26 3.49
C HIS A 209 -8.23 8.67 4.94
N ARG A 210 -9.17 8.31 5.81
CA ARG A 210 -9.07 8.55 7.26
C ARG A 210 -8.15 7.55 7.94
N LEU A 211 -7.56 8.01 9.04
CA LEU A 211 -6.78 7.19 9.98
C LEU A 211 -7.57 7.01 11.28
N PRO A 212 -7.37 5.90 12.01
CA PRO A 212 -7.98 5.71 13.32
C PRO A 212 -7.52 6.74 14.35
N ASP A 213 -8.39 7.09 15.30
CA ASP A 213 -8.13 8.12 16.32
C ASP A 213 -6.92 7.83 17.23
N HIS A 214 -6.57 6.56 17.40
CA HIS A 214 -5.42 6.14 18.22
C HIS A 214 -4.07 6.30 17.49
N ALA A 215 -4.08 6.69 16.21
CA ALA A 215 -2.87 6.86 15.42
C ALA A 215 -1.96 7.96 16.02
N PRO A 216 -0.68 7.67 16.33
CA PRO A 216 0.20 8.67 16.94
C PRO A 216 0.49 9.83 16.00
N GLU A 217 0.40 11.07 16.48
CA GLU A 217 0.65 12.29 15.68
C GLU A 217 2.00 12.25 14.94
N ARG A 218 3.03 11.65 15.55
CA ARG A 218 4.34 11.49 14.92
C ARG A 218 4.27 10.59 13.69
N ALA A 219 3.52 9.49 13.74
CA ALA A 219 3.35 8.58 12.62
C ALA A 219 2.53 9.24 11.50
N LEU A 220 1.47 9.99 11.86
CA LEU A 220 0.68 10.79 10.92
C LEU A 220 1.58 11.75 10.13
N ARG A 221 2.40 12.53 10.85
CA ARG A 221 3.34 13.47 10.24
C ARG A 221 4.37 12.78 9.32
N VAL A 222 4.82 11.56 9.66
CA VAL A 222 5.75 10.81 8.80
C VAL A 222 5.04 10.34 7.54
N LEU A 223 3.80 9.84 7.64
CA LEU A 223 2.98 9.50 6.48
C LEU A 223 2.78 10.72 5.58
N GLU A 224 2.33 11.86 6.13
CA GLU A 224 2.10 13.13 5.43
C GLU A 224 3.36 13.76 4.80
N ASN A 225 4.56 13.43 5.30
CA ASN A 225 5.79 13.83 4.64
C ASN A 225 6.14 12.86 3.51
N ALA A 226 6.07 11.55 3.77
CA ALA A 226 6.36 10.53 2.76
C ALA A 226 5.42 10.67 1.55
N ALA A 227 4.15 10.89 1.83
CA ALA A 227 3.09 11.40 0.98
C ALA A 227 3.48 12.45 -0.06
N HIS A 228 3.97 13.57 0.45
CA HIS A 228 4.25 14.76 -0.32
C HIS A 228 5.45 14.49 -1.21
N VAL A 229 6.46 13.79 -0.68
CA VAL A 229 7.61 13.35 -1.47
C VAL A 229 7.20 12.37 -2.57
N ASP A 230 6.31 11.40 -2.27
CA ASP A 230 5.72 10.46 -3.25
C ASP A 230 5.01 11.22 -4.38
N ALA A 231 4.19 12.21 -4.03
CA ALA A 231 3.49 13.06 -5.01
C ALA A 231 4.46 13.86 -5.89
N ILE A 232 5.54 14.40 -5.31
CA ILE A 232 6.60 15.10 -6.07
C ILE A 232 7.30 14.14 -7.03
N ILE A 233 7.66 12.93 -6.59
CA ILE A 233 8.28 11.91 -7.44
C ILE A 233 7.36 11.56 -8.60
N THR A 234 6.08 11.28 -8.32
CA THR A 234 5.06 10.95 -9.33
C THR A 234 4.90 12.07 -10.35
N ALA A 235 4.70 13.31 -9.90
CA ALA A 235 4.58 14.47 -10.78
C ALA A 235 5.85 14.70 -11.63
N SER A 236 7.03 14.46 -11.06
CA SER A 236 8.33 14.63 -11.75
C SER A 236 8.62 13.51 -12.75
N SER A 237 8.07 12.31 -12.54
CA SER A 237 8.33 11.13 -13.38
C SER A 237 7.54 11.10 -14.69
N GLY A 238 6.64 12.06 -14.92
CA GLY A 238 5.86 12.14 -16.16
C GLY A 238 4.91 10.95 -16.35
N LEU A 239 4.48 10.30 -15.27
CA LEU A 239 3.48 9.20 -15.30
C LEU A 239 2.06 9.69 -15.68
N MET A 240 1.94 10.87 -16.29
CA MET A 240 0.73 11.42 -16.91
C MET A 240 1.08 11.88 -18.34
N PRO A 241 0.22 11.62 -19.35
CA PRO A 241 0.61 11.72 -20.75
C PRO A 241 0.46 13.17 -21.27
N ILE A 242 1.43 14.05 -21.04
CA ILE A 242 1.65 15.22 -21.93
C ILE A 242 3.15 15.53 -22.03
N GLY A 243 3.69 15.44 -23.25
CA GLY A 243 4.96 16.07 -23.63
C GLY A 243 5.96 15.14 -24.33
N LEU A 244 6.45 15.57 -25.50
CA LEU A 244 7.55 14.95 -26.26
C LEU A 244 8.87 15.02 -25.47
N GLN A 245 9.02 14.17 -24.47
CA GLN A 245 10.26 13.96 -23.73
C GLN A 245 11.05 12.82 -24.39
N THR A 246 12.37 12.95 -24.52
CA THR A 246 13.19 11.85 -25.03
C THR A 246 13.27 10.74 -23.98
N SER A 247 13.11 9.48 -24.38
CA SER A 247 13.09 8.33 -23.45
C SER A 247 14.36 8.20 -22.58
N SER A 248 15.47 8.83 -22.99
CA SER A 248 16.73 8.89 -22.23
C SER A 248 16.68 9.83 -21.03
N GLU A 249 16.02 10.98 -21.13
CA GLU A 249 15.97 12.00 -20.08
C GLU A 249 15.04 11.58 -18.94
N ILE A 250 13.86 11.02 -19.28
CA ILE A 250 12.93 10.39 -18.32
C ILE A 250 13.64 9.28 -17.53
N ARG A 251 14.45 8.46 -18.21
CA ARG A 251 15.16 7.35 -17.57
C ARG A 251 16.23 7.83 -16.58
N ILE A 252 17.00 8.87 -16.92
CA ILE A 252 18.02 9.44 -16.03
C ILE A 252 17.39 10.07 -14.78
N ALA A 253 16.29 10.81 -14.93
CA ALA A 253 15.54 11.36 -13.81
C ALA A 253 14.96 10.25 -12.92
N SER A 254 14.36 9.21 -13.53
CA SER A 254 13.81 8.05 -12.81
C SER A 254 14.87 7.28 -12.04
N ASP A 255 16.04 7.03 -12.63
CA ASP A 255 17.16 6.36 -11.96
C ASP A 255 17.70 7.18 -10.78
N THR A 256 17.72 8.51 -10.90
CA THR A 256 18.17 9.43 -9.84
C THR A 256 17.22 9.44 -8.64
N LEU A 257 15.90 9.32 -8.88
CA LEU A 257 14.89 9.34 -7.82
C LEU A 257 14.63 7.97 -7.18
N ARG A 258 15.09 6.87 -7.79
CA ARG A 258 14.88 5.50 -7.27
C ARG A 258 15.33 5.31 -5.80
N PRO A 259 16.49 5.82 -5.34
CA PRO A 259 16.87 5.72 -3.94
C PRO A 259 15.89 6.43 -3.00
N LEU A 260 15.35 7.59 -3.41
CA LEU A 260 14.37 8.35 -2.63
C LEU A 260 13.04 7.59 -2.52
N ALA A 261 12.57 6.96 -3.61
CA ALA A 261 11.37 6.14 -3.59
C ALA A 261 11.46 4.97 -2.59
N SER A 262 12.63 4.33 -2.48
CA SER A 262 12.86 3.27 -1.49
C SER A 262 12.74 3.80 -0.05
N VAL A 263 13.32 4.98 0.23
CA VAL A 263 13.24 5.62 1.55
C VAL A 263 11.81 6.04 1.91
N VAL A 264 11.07 6.62 0.95
CA VAL A 264 9.65 6.97 1.12
C VAL A 264 8.83 5.74 1.51
N ARG A 265 9.06 4.62 0.83
CA ARG A 265 8.39 3.35 1.12
C ARG A 265 8.73 2.82 2.51
N THR A 266 10.00 2.83 2.92
CA THR A 266 10.40 2.45 4.28
C THR A 266 9.75 3.34 5.34
N ALA A 267 9.70 4.66 5.12
CA ALA A 267 9.03 5.60 6.01
C ALA A 267 7.52 5.31 6.13
N ARG A 268 6.85 4.97 5.02
CA ARG A 268 5.44 4.54 5.02
C ARG A 268 5.24 3.28 5.85
N LEU A 269 6.04 2.24 5.62
CA LEU A 269 5.93 0.98 6.37
C LEU A 269 6.21 1.18 7.87
N ALA A 270 7.20 1.98 8.24
CA ALA A 270 7.50 2.31 9.63
C ALA A 270 6.35 3.05 10.32
N ALA A 271 5.74 4.03 9.64
CA ALA A 271 4.61 4.78 10.19
C ALA A 271 3.34 3.92 10.31
N VAL A 272 3.04 3.09 9.30
CA VAL A 272 1.94 2.12 9.39
C VAL A 272 2.17 1.14 10.55
N SER A 273 3.40 0.64 10.71
CA SER A 273 3.75 -0.24 11.83
C SER A 273 3.53 0.44 13.19
N ALA A 274 3.98 1.69 13.35
CA ALA A 274 3.77 2.46 14.57
C ALA A 274 2.27 2.67 14.90
N ILE A 275 1.44 2.96 13.88
CA ILE A 275 -0.02 3.06 14.03
C ILE A 275 -0.59 1.71 14.47
N MET A 276 -0.20 0.62 13.82
CA MET A 276 -0.70 -0.71 14.15
C MET A 276 -0.41 -1.09 15.61
N TYR A 277 0.83 -0.88 16.08
CA TYR A 277 1.22 -1.21 17.46
C TYR A 277 0.54 -0.31 18.49
N SER A 278 0.25 0.96 18.18
CA SER A 278 -0.42 1.86 19.12
C SER A 278 -1.84 1.39 19.51
N ALA A 279 -2.52 0.64 18.63
CA ALA A 279 -3.82 0.04 18.93
C ALA A 279 -3.77 -0.99 20.09
N TRP A 280 -2.60 -1.57 20.35
CA TRP A 280 -2.39 -2.63 21.34
C TRP A 280 -1.75 -2.12 22.64
N GLN A 281 -1.38 -0.84 22.70
CA GLN A 281 -0.85 -0.18 23.89
C GLN A 281 -2.03 0.29 24.77
N ARG A 282 -2.32 -0.47 25.83
CA ARG A 282 -3.33 -0.10 26.84
C ARG A 282 -2.76 0.79 27.93
#